data_AF-A0ABF7R3X9-F1
#
_entry.id   AF-A0ABF7R3X9-F1
#
_cell.length_a   1.000
_cell.length_b   1.000
_cell.length_c   1.000
_cell.angle_alpha   90.00
_cell.angle_beta   90.00
_cell.angle_gamma   90.00
#
_symmetry.space_group_name_H-M   'P 1'
#
loop_
_entity.id
_entity.type
_entity.pdbx_description
1 polymer ?
#
loop_
_entity_poly.entity_id
_entity_poly.type
_entity_poly.pdbx_seq_one_letter_code
_entity_poly.pdbx_strand_id
1 'polypeptide(L)'
;MSQQPSVTSWQTTVQRQVENGLPKGFTLLAAHQSKGSESLYFTVLKEGVVFDLRLSYHPNAHPVNGLIDFDLRAFPGKKYLLKAIAGALSNRTNGHQLSYHDFVALAFVEKVSQASSIYLVAQEHLLCALSIPPLLEATLLDQWARKWLLVRFRDGQLLLSHTGMALLEAYWEIADVFIDEPIWDDNPRIESPAELIHHFS
;
A
#
# COMPACT_ATOMS: atom_id res chain seq x y z
N MET A 1 -44.28 12.85 6.30
CA MET A 1 -42.96 12.42 6.79
C MET A 1 -41.95 12.66 5.68
N SER A 2 -41.17 13.73 5.76
CA SER A 2 -40.10 14.03 4.81
C SER A 2 -38.94 13.09 5.06
N GLN A 3 -38.64 12.18 4.13
CA GLN A 3 -37.37 11.47 4.15
C GLN A 3 -36.27 12.53 3.91
N GLN A 4 -35.56 12.93 4.97
CA GLN A 4 -34.33 13.69 4.80
C GLN A 4 -33.34 12.83 4.01
N PRO A 5 -32.70 13.35 2.95
CA PRO A 5 -31.65 12.62 2.27
C PRO A 5 -30.54 12.36 3.29
N SER A 6 -30.08 11.11 3.41
CA SER A 6 -28.96 10.77 4.29
C SER A 6 -27.78 11.67 3.93
N VAL A 7 -27.33 12.50 4.87
CA VAL A 7 -26.12 13.29 4.72
C VAL A 7 -24.99 12.31 4.42
N THR A 8 -24.52 12.28 3.18
CA THR A 8 -23.37 11.45 2.81
C THR A 8 -22.19 11.96 3.63
N SER A 9 -21.48 11.08 4.34
CA SER A 9 -20.32 11.51 5.15
C SER A 9 -19.34 12.25 4.25
N TRP A 10 -18.71 13.32 4.77
CA TRP A 10 -17.71 14.08 3.99
C TRP A 10 -16.62 13.15 3.42
N GLN A 11 -16.28 12.08 4.16
CA GLN A 11 -15.34 11.04 3.75
C GLN A 11 -15.78 10.36 2.45
N THR A 12 -17.05 10.00 2.34
CA THR A 12 -17.62 9.41 1.12
C THR A 12 -17.57 10.39 -0.05
N THR A 13 -17.88 11.66 0.20
CA THR A 13 -17.85 12.70 -0.84
C THR A 13 -16.41 12.91 -1.35
N VAL A 14 -15.44 13.08 -0.46
CA VAL A 14 -14.04 13.29 -0.84
C VAL A 14 -13.45 12.05 -1.50
N GLN A 15 -13.73 10.84 -0.99
CA GLN A 15 -13.31 9.59 -1.61
C GLN A 15 -13.76 9.50 -3.08
N ARG A 16 -15.06 9.71 -3.35
CA ARG A 16 -15.56 9.74 -4.74
C ARG A 16 -14.91 10.82 -5.60
N GLN A 17 -14.57 11.96 -5.00
CA GLN A 17 -13.92 13.04 -5.74
C GLN A 17 -12.50 12.67 -6.17
N VAL A 18 -11.74 12.00 -5.31
CA VAL A 18 -10.39 11.51 -5.59
C VAL A 18 -10.44 10.36 -6.58
N GLU A 19 -11.28 9.34 -6.33
CA GLU A 19 -11.49 8.19 -7.23
C GLU A 19 -11.78 8.62 -8.68
N ASN A 20 -12.70 9.58 -8.86
CA ASN A 20 -13.05 10.09 -10.18
C ASN A 20 -12.11 11.21 -10.69
N GLY A 21 -11.13 11.61 -9.89
CA GLY A 21 -10.27 12.76 -10.11
C GLY A 21 -8.79 12.42 -10.26
N LEU A 22 -8.42 11.14 -10.19
CA LEU A 22 -7.05 10.71 -10.40
C LEU A 22 -6.56 11.08 -11.81
N PRO A 23 -5.30 11.51 -11.96
CA PRO A 23 -4.74 11.76 -13.29
C PRO A 23 -4.72 10.49 -14.15
N LYS A 24 -4.70 10.65 -15.48
CA LYS A 24 -4.59 9.51 -16.39
C LYS A 24 -3.32 8.69 -16.14
N GLY A 25 -3.42 7.37 -16.24
CA GLY A 25 -2.31 6.44 -16.04
C GLY A 25 -2.00 6.12 -14.57
N PHE A 26 -2.81 6.61 -13.63
CA PHE A 26 -2.76 6.19 -12.23
C PHE A 26 -3.87 5.18 -11.94
N THR A 27 -3.52 4.15 -11.18
CA THR A 27 -4.44 3.12 -10.70
C THR A 27 -4.66 3.29 -9.20
N LEU A 28 -5.91 3.35 -8.76
CA LEU A 28 -6.22 3.31 -7.33
C LEU A 28 -6.16 1.85 -6.84
N LEU A 29 -5.21 1.54 -5.97
CA LEU A 29 -5.08 0.20 -5.39
C LEU A 29 -6.00 0.01 -4.19
N ALA A 30 -6.08 1.02 -3.32
CA ALA A 30 -6.90 0.95 -2.12
C ALA A 30 -7.39 2.32 -1.67
N ALA A 31 -8.57 2.35 -1.06
CA ALA A 31 -9.10 3.50 -0.33
C ALA A 31 -9.67 3.05 1.01
N HIS A 32 -9.30 3.73 2.10
CA HIS A 32 -9.72 3.37 3.44
C HIS A 32 -10.16 4.60 4.24
N GLN A 33 -11.33 4.50 4.89
CA GLN A 33 -11.84 5.53 5.78
C GLN A 33 -11.53 5.16 7.24
N SER A 34 -10.67 5.93 7.89
CA SER A 34 -10.43 5.78 9.33
C SER A 34 -11.40 6.63 10.11
N LYS A 35 -12.35 5.99 10.81
CA LYS A 35 -13.30 6.68 11.69
C LYS A 35 -12.63 7.28 12.91
N GLY A 36 -11.65 6.59 13.51
CA GLY A 36 -10.98 7.04 14.73
C GLY A 36 -10.06 8.24 14.53
N SER A 37 -9.45 8.39 13.35
CA SER A 37 -8.56 9.51 13.01
C SER A 37 -9.21 10.54 12.08
N GLU A 38 -10.50 10.39 11.77
CA GLU A 38 -11.25 11.23 10.81
C GLU A 38 -10.45 11.51 9.52
N SER A 39 -9.88 10.45 8.96
CA SER A 39 -8.94 10.53 7.83
C SER A 39 -9.37 9.59 6.71
N LEU A 40 -8.99 9.94 5.49
CA LEU A 40 -9.07 9.09 4.31
C LEU A 40 -7.65 8.73 3.86
N TYR A 41 -7.43 7.46 3.57
CA TYR A 41 -6.17 6.97 3.04
C TYR A 41 -6.39 6.44 1.63
N PHE A 42 -5.48 6.75 0.72
CA PHE A 42 -5.47 6.24 -0.64
C PHE A 42 -4.10 5.69 -0.95
N THR A 43 -4.04 4.53 -1.60
CA THR A 43 -2.81 4.02 -2.19
C THR A 43 -2.99 4.01 -3.70
N VAL A 44 -2.08 4.70 -4.41
CA VAL A 44 -2.15 4.91 -5.85
C VAL A 44 -0.88 4.39 -6.51
N LEU A 45 -1.02 3.70 -7.64
CA LEU A 45 0.08 3.13 -8.42
C LEU A 45 0.22 3.86 -9.75
N LYS A 46 1.47 4.09 -10.17
CA LYS A 46 1.81 4.43 -11.56
C LYS A 46 3.22 3.97 -11.90
N GLU A 47 3.37 3.24 -13.00
CA GLU A 47 4.68 2.91 -13.61
C GLU A 47 5.71 2.40 -12.57
N GLY A 48 5.30 1.43 -11.74
CA GLY A 48 6.14 0.87 -10.67
C GLY A 48 6.35 1.77 -9.45
N VAL A 49 5.62 2.88 -9.30
CA VAL A 49 5.69 3.77 -8.11
C VAL A 49 4.38 3.75 -7.34
N VAL A 50 4.46 3.51 -6.04
CA VAL A 50 3.33 3.54 -5.11
C VAL A 50 3.33 4.83 -4.30
N PHE A 51 2.19 5.51 -4.26
CA PHE A 51 1.98 6.74 -3.50
C PHE A 51 0.92 6.51 -2.44
N ASP A 52 1.27 6.75 -1.18
CA ASP A 52 0.33 6.71 -0.06
C ASP A 52 -0.10 8.13 0.29
N LEU A 53 -1.40 8.38 0.22
CA LEU A 53 -2.00 9.69 0.46
C LEU A 53 -2.87 9.64 1.72
N ARG A 54 -2.81 10.68 2.54
CA ARG A 54 -3.76 10.93 3.62
C ARG A 54 -4.48 12.24 3.38
N LEU A 55 -5.80 12.22 3.46
CA LEU A 55 -6.65 13.41 3.41
C LEU A 55 -7.39 13.52 4.74
N SER A 56 -7.28 14.65 5.41
CA SER A 56 -7.90 14.85 6.72
C SER A 56 -8.20 16.33 7.00
N TYR A 57 -9.08 16.61 7.95
CA TYR A 57 -9.26 17.97 8.50
C TYR A 57 -8.35 18.24 9.70
N HIS A 58 -7.55 17.24 10.12
CA HIS A 58 -6.73 17.31 11.32
C HIS A 58 -5.30 16.90 10.99
N PRO A 59 -4.30 17.76 11.29
CA PRO A 59 -2.91 17.45 11.02
C PRO A 59 -2.51 16.14 11.69
N ASN A 60 -1.69 15.33 11.01
CA ASN A 60 -1.23 14.08 11.59
C ASN A 60 -0.30 14.39 12.77
N ALA A 61 -0.67 13.95 13.97
CA ALA A 61 0.19 14.07 15.14
C ALA A 61 1.46 13.21 15.03
N HIS A 62 1.41 12.17 14.20
CA HIS A 62 2.51 11.22 13.97
C HIS A 62 2.69 10.99 12.47
N PRO A 63 3.35 11.92 11.75
CA PRO A 63 3.62 11.77 10.33
C PRO A 63 4.36 10.46 10.07
N VAL A 64 3.80 9.63 9.19
CA VAL A 64 4.40 8.38 8.76
C VAL A 64 5.31 8.70 7.59
N ASN A 65 6.54 8.15 7.59
CA ASN A 65 7.47 8.32 6.48
C ASN A 65 6.84 7.82 5.17
N GLY A 66 6.95 8.61 4.10
CA GLY A 66 6.41 8.28 2.78
C GLY A 66 4.91 8.54 2.59
N LEU A 67 4.20 9.03 3.62
CA LEU A 67 2.79 9.42 3.51
C LEU A 67 2.64 10.90 3.08
N ILE A 68 1.92 11.15 1.99
CA ILE A 68 1.63 12.50 1.51
C ILE A 68 0.34 13.00 2.15
N ASP A 69 0.44 13.95 3.07
CA ASP A 69 -0.70 14.46 3.84
C ASP A 69 -1.31 15.74 3.21
N PHE A 70 -2.63 15.76 3.13
CA PHE A 70 -3.43 16.88 2.62
C PHE A 70 -4.41 17.34 3.69
N ASP A 71 -4.16 18.53 4.23
CA ASP A 71 -5.14 19.23 5.08
C ASP A 71 -6.28 19.78 4.22
N LEU A 72 -7.46 19.19 4.36
CA LEU A 72 -8.65 19.55 3.62
C LEU A 72 -9.11 20.99 3.90
N ARG A 73 -8.72 21.61 5.03
CA ARG A 73 -9.03 23.01 5.33
C ARG A 73 -8.27 23.98 4.42
N ALA A 74 -7.11 23.57 3.92
CA ALA A 74 -6.27 24.39 3.05
C ALA A 74 -6.83 24.51 1.62
N PHE A 75 -7.83 23.70 1.26
CA PHE A 75 -8.37 23.65 -0.10
C PHE A 75 -9.81 24.17 -0.13
N PRO A 76 -10.09 25.31 -0.81
CA PRO A 76 -11.44 25.89 -0.86
C PRO A 76 -12.42 25.11 -1.75
N GLY A 77 -12.05 23.90 -2.22
CA GLY A 77 -12.92 23.02 -2.98
C GLY A 77 -12.17 21.97 -3.81
N LYS A 78 -12.94 21.03 -4.39
CA LYS A 78 -12.47 19.85 -5.15
C LYS A 78 -11.35 20.17 -6.15
N LYS A 79 -11.49 21.23 -6.95
CA LYS A 79 -10.55 21.56 -8.03
C LYS A 79 -9.13 21.81 -7.50
N TYR A 80 -9.00 22.52 -6.38
CA TYR A 80 -7.71 22.84 -5.79
C TYR A 80 -7.06 21.63 -5.14
N LEU A 81 -7.86 20.81 -4.44
CA LEU A 81 -7.42 19.55 -3.87
C LEU A 81 -6.88 18.60 -4.96
N LEU A 82 -7.64 18.37 -6.03
CA LEU A 82 -7.20 17.49 -7.12
C LEU A 82 -5.96 18.00 -7.85
N LYS A 83 -5.83 19.33 -8.01
CA LYS A 83 -4.61 19.92 -8.58
C LYS A 83 -3.39 19.66 -7.68
N ALA A 84 -3.55 19.78 -6.36
CA ALA A 84 -2.48 19.51 -5.41
C ALA A 84 -2.09 18.03 -5.39
N ILE A 85 -3.07 17.12 -5.40
CA ILE A 85 -2.84 15.68 -5.53
C ILE A 85 -2.08 15.38 -6.82
N ALA A 86 -2.53 15.89 -7.97
CA ALA A 86 -1.85 15.69 -9.24
C ALA A 86 -0.41 16.23 -9.23
N GLY A 87 -0.18 17.38 -8.59
CA GLY A 87 1.15 17.94 -8.39
C GLY A 87 2.05 17.03 -7.56
N ALA A 88 1.55 16.51 -6.44
CA ALA A 88 2.30 15.59 -5.60
C ALA A 88 2.63 14.27 -6.32
N LEU A 89 1.67 13.71 -7.05
CA LEU A 89 1.82 12.48 -7.82
C LEU A 89 2.75 12.65 -9.05
N SER A 90 2.99 13.88 -9.52
CA SER A 90 3.90 14.12 -10.64
C SER A 90 5.38 13.96 -10.27
N ASN A 91 5.72 14.06 -8.99
CA ASN A 91 7.07 13.86 -8.50
C ASN A 91 7.25 12.44 -7.97
N ARG A 92 7.97 11.59 -8.72
CA ARG A 92 8.24 10.19 -8.37
C ARG A 92 8.93 10.02 -7.02
N THR A 93 9.72 11.00 -6.56
CA THR A 93 10.41 10.93 -5.26
C THR A 93 9.46 11.00 -4.07
N ASN A 94 8.19 11.37 -4.29
CA ASN A 94 7.18 11.37 -3.24
C ASN A 94 6.56 9.97 -3.02
N GLY A 95 6.86 9.00 -3.89
CA GLY A 95 6.37 7.63 -3.78
C GLY A 95 7.48 6.62 -3.51
N HIS A 96 7.08 5.37 -3.33
CA HIS A 96 7.97 4.22 -3.24
C HIS A 96 8.17 3.60 -4.61
N GLN A 97 9.43 3.53 -5.05
CA GLN A 97 9.78 2.79 -6.25
C GLN A 97 9.78 1.29 -5.93
N LEU A 98 8.86 0.55 -6.55
CA LEU A 98 8.77 -0.89 -6.39
C LEU A 98 9.99 -1.58 -6.98
N SER A 99 10.42 -2.62 -6.30
CA SER A 99 11.46 -3.56 -6.70
C SER A 99 10.87 -4.95 -6.92
N TYR A 100 11.60 -5.83 -7.61
CA TYR A 100 11.19 -7.22 -7.73
C TYR A 100 11.05 -7.88 -6.34
N HIS A 101 11.97 -7.57 -5.42
CA HIS A 101 11.93 -8.04 -4.02
C HIS A 101 10.64 -7.68 -3.29
N ASP A 102 9.99 -6.56 -3.64
CA ASP A 102 8.69 -6.23 -3.05
C ASP A 102 7.64 -7.30 -3.37
N PHE A 103 7.61 -7.78 -4.62
CA PHE A 103 6.67 -8.81 -5.06
C PHE A 103 7.02 -10.19 -4.52
N VAL A 104 8.32 -10.53 -4.46
CA VAL A 104 8.79 -11.78 -3.87
C VAL A 104 8.37 -11.85 -2.39
N ALA A 105 8.54 -10.76 -1.63
CA ALA A 105 8.15 -10.70 -0.23
C ALA A 105 6.63 -10.82 -0.03
N LEU A 106 5.82 -10.13 -0.86
CA LEU A 106 4.36 -10.25 -0.81
C LEU A 106 3.89 -11.68 -1.16
N ALA A 107 4.47 -12.29 -2.19
CA ALA A 107 4.15 -13.67 -2.60
C ALA A 107 4.58 -14.69 -1.54
N PHE A 108 5.71 -14.42 -0.86
CA PHE A 108 6.17 -15.23 0.26
C PHE A 108 5.13 -15.21 1.40
N VAL A 109 4.67 -14.03 1.82
CA VAL A 109 3.62 -13.89 2.86
C VAL A 109 2.34 -14.60 2.44
N GLU A 110 1.89 -14.41 1.19
CA GLU A 110 0.73 -15.11 0.64
C GLU A 110 0.81 -16.62 0.87
N LYS A 111 1.92 -17.24 0.46
CA LYS A 111 2.10 -18.69 0.50
C LYS A 111 2.27 -19.22 1.91
N VAL A 112 3.10 -18.59 2.73
CA VAL A 112 3.39 -19.10 4.08
C VAL A 112 2.22 -18.90 5.03
N SER A 113 1.35 -17.91 4.80
CA SER A 113 0.15 -17.68 5.62
C SER A 113 -0.78 -18.89 5.73
N GLN A 114 -0.69 -19.83 4.79
CA GLN A 114 -1.50 -21.05 4.73
C GLN A 114 -0.87 -22.26 5.46
N ALA A 115 0.43 -22.23 5.76
CA ALA A 115 1.16 -23.41 6.23
C ALA A 115 2.06 -23.15 7.46
N SER A 116 2.92 -22.13 7.41
CA SER A 116 3.97 -21.91 8.41
C SER A 116 3.86 -20.56 9.12
N SER A 117 3.23 -19.59 8.47
CA SER A 117 3.00 -18.22 8.94
C SER A 117 4.26 -17.44 9.31
N ILE A 118 4.13 -16.12 9.34
CA ILE A 118 5.15 -15.19 9.87
C ILE A 118 4.49 -14.42 11.00
N TYR A 119 5.20 -14.21 12.09
CA TYR A 119 4.68 -13.54 13.27
C TYR A 119 5.52 -12.31 13.60
N LEU A 120 4.89 -11.16 13.77
CA LEU A 120 5.54 -9.97 14.30
C LEU A 120 5.63 -10.05 15.81
N VAL A 121 6.85 -9.98 16.33
CA VAL A 121 7.19 -10.02 17.76
C VAL A 121 7.82 -8.70 18.14
N ALA A 122 7.33 -8.11 19.24
CA ALA A 122 7.86 -6.86 19.81
C ALA A 122 7.94 -5.66 18.84
N GLN A 123 7.13 -5.66 17.77
CA GLN A 123 7.08 -4.62 16.72
C GLN A 123 8.34 -4.44 15.87
N GLU A 124 9.40 -5.21 16.13
CA GLU A 124 10.71 -5.02 15.47
C GLU A 124 11.29 -6.32 14.89
N HIS A 125 10.72 -7.49 15.23
CA HIS A 125 11.27 -8.78 14.84
C HIS A 125 10.22 -9.70 14.22
N LEU A 126 10.63 -10.45 13.20
CA LEU A 126 9.78 -11.45 12.56
C LEU A 126 10.21 -12.86 12.95
N LEU A 127 9.24 -13.67 13.37
CA LEU A 127 9.42 -15.09 13.66
C LEU A 127 8.71 -15.93 12.60
N CYS A 128 9.46 -16.81 11.96
CA CYS A 128 8.94 -17.80 11.01
C CYS A 128 9.66 -19.13 11.22
N ALA A 129 8.96 -20.23 10.93
CA ALA A 129 9.58 -21.57 10.96
C ALA A 129 10.66 -21.72 9.89
N LEU A 130 10.55 -20.97 8.78
CA LEU A 130 11.59 -20.81 7.80
C LEU A 130 12.56 -19.73 8.29
N SER A 131 13.87 -19.98 8.19
CA SER A 131 14.86 -18.93 8.46
C SER A 131 14.70 -17.82 7.43
N ILE A 132 14.43 -16.60 7.89
CA ILE A 132 14.23 -15.43 7.03
C ILE A 132 15.58 -14.69 6.91
N PRO A 133 16.11 -14.46 5.69
CA PRO A 133 17.29 -13.64 5.49
C PRO A 133 17.07 -12.19 5.93
N PRO A 134 18.11 -11.47 6.39
CA PRO A 134 17.96 -10.10 6.88
C PRO A 134 17.32 -9.13 5.88
N LEU A 135 17.59 -9.31 4.57
CA LEU A 135 16.99 -8.47 3.53
C LEU A 135 15.47 -8.71 3.40
N LEU A 136 15.02 -9.96 3.51
CA LEU A 136 13.59 -10.29 3.50
C LEU A 136 12.91 -9.73 4.75
N GLU A 137 13.52 -9.86 5.94
CA GLU A 137 12.98 -9.28 7.16
C GLU A 137 12.82 -7.75 7.05
N ALA A 138 13.87 -7.06 6.59
CA ALA A 138 13.81 -5.61 6.37
C ALA A 138 12.72 -5.21 5.35
N THR A 139 12.60 -5.97 4.26
CA THR A 139 11.56 -5.74 3.23
C THR A 139 10.16 -5.91 3.83
N LEU A 140 9.91 -6.99 4.57
CA LEU A 140 8.62 -7.24 5.20
C LEU A 140 8.25 -6.17 6.25
N LEU A 141 9.22 -5.69 7.02
CA LEU A 141 9.00 -4.61 7.99
C LEU A 141 8.68 -3.29 7.28
N ASP A 142 9.35 -2.96 6.18
CA ASP A 142 9.02 -1.77 5.37
C ASP A 142 7.59 -1.89 4.77
N GLN A 143 7.24 -3.04 4.21
CA GLN A 143 5.90 -3.30 3.67
C GLN A 143 4.80 -3.25 4.75
N TRP A 144 5.11 -3.68 5.97
CA TRP A 144 4.22 -3.53 7.12
C TRP A 144 4.08 -2.06 7.55
N ALA A 145 5.16 -1.29 7.56
CA ALA A 145 5.13 0.15 7.84
C ALA A 145 4.23 0.89 6.83
N ARG A 146 4.28 0.48 5.55
CA ARG A 146 3.44 0.97 4.44
C ARG A 146 2.01 0.42 4.41
N LYS A 147 1.65 -0.46 5.34
CA LYS A 147 0.31 -1.09 5.44
C LYS A 147 -0.05 -1.98 4.24
N TRP A 148 0.93 -2.46 3.48
CA TRP A 148 0.74 -3.52 2.49
C TRP A 148 0.58 -4.88 3.18
N LEU A 149 1.17 -4.99 4.36
CA LEU A 149 0.96 -6.10 5.28
C LEU A 149 0.20 -5.64 6.51
N LEU A 150 -0.61 -6.54 7.07
CA LEU A 150 -1.34 -6.36 8.32
C LEU A 150 -0.89 -7.37 9.35
N VAL A 151 -1.03 -7.00 10.62
CA VAL A 151 -0.78 -7.90 11.74
C VAL A 151 -2.12 -8.28 12.35
N ARG A 152 -2.38 -9.59 12.43
CA ARG A 152 -3.55 -10.12 13.10
C ARG A 152 -3.41 -9.88 14.60
N PHE A 153 -4.33 -9.10 15.16
CA PHE A 153 -4.28 -8.66 16.56
C PHE A 153 -4.19 -9.80 17.58
N ARG A 154 -4.80 -10.95 17.29
CA ARG A 154 -4.88 -12.07 18.23
C ARG A 154 -3.51 -12.69 18.55
N ASP A 155 -2.65 -12.81 17.55
CA ASP A 155 -1.46 -13.66 17.63
C ASP A 155 -0.23 -13.09 16.92
N GLY A 156 -0.33 -11.89 16.34
CA GLY A 156 0.79 -11.24 15.68
C GLY A 156 1.05 -11.76 14.27
N GLN A 157 0.20 -12.63 13.71
CA GLN A 157 0.42 -13.18 12.37
C GLN A 157 0.42 -12.06 11.30
N LEU A 158 1.45 -12.03 10.47
CA LEU A 158 1.57 -11.15 9.32
C LEU A 158 0.73 -11.71 8.15
N LEU A 159 -0.09 -10.85 7.56
CA LEU A 159 -1.04 -11.17 6.49
C LEU A 159 -0.97 -10.10 5.41
N LEU A 160 -1.36 -10.45 4.18
CA LEU A 160 -1.57 -9.45 3.13
C LEU A 160 -2.73 -8.52 3.51
N SER A 161 -2.52 -7.21 3.32
CA SER A 161 -3.60 -6.24 3.32
C SER A 161 -4.32 -6.25 1.97
N HIS A 162 -5.43 -5.50 1.86
CA HIS A 162 -6.08 -5.29 0.57
C HIS A 162 -5.12 -4.63 -0.45
N THR A 163 -4.31 -3.68 0.01
CA THR A 163 -3.27 -3.04 -0.81
C THR A 163 -2.19 -4.05 -1.24
N GLY A 164 -1.71 -4.88 -0.32
CA GLY A 164 -0.70 -5.91 -0.63
C GLY A 164 -1.21 -6.93 -1.65
N MET A 165 -2.47 -7.35 -1.55
CA MET A 165 -3.10 -8.22 -2.54
C MET A 165 -3.25 -7.54 -3.91
N ALA A 166 -3.75 -6.30 -3.93
CA ALA A 166 -3.90 -5.53 -5.17
C ALA A 166 -2.56 -5.29 -5.87
N LEU A 167 -1.47 -5.09 -5.11
CA LEU A 167 -0.12 -5.01 -5.67
C LEU A 167 0.28 -6.33 -6.34
N LEU A 168 0.12 -7.47 -5.66
CA LEU A 168 0.42 -8.78 -6.26
C LEU A 168 -0.39 -9.07 -7.53
N GLU A 169 -1.64 -8.64 -7.58
CA GLU A 169 -2.49 -8.77 -8.77
C GLU A 169 -2.00 -7.90 -9.92
N ALA A 170 -1.42 -6.73 -9.62
CA ALA A 170 -0.85 -5.80 -10.60
C ALA A 170 0.56 -6.18 -11.07
N TYR A 171 1.13 -7.32 -10.64
CA TYR A 171 2.51 -7.72 -10.96
C TYR A 171 2.86 -7.58 -12.45
N TRP A 172 2.06 -8.16 -13.34
CA TRP A 172 2.35 -8.14 -14.78
C TRP A 172 2.27 -6.74 -15.39
N GLU A 173 1.32 -5.91 -14.94
CA GLU A 173 1.24 -4.50 -15.37
C GLU A 173 2.49 -3.71 -14.99
N ILE A 174 3.16 -4.11 -13.90
CA ILE A 174 4.36 -3.47 -13.40
C ILE A 174 5.61 -4.07 -14.05
N ALA A 175 5.66 -5.38 -14.25
CA ALA A 175 6.73 -6.08 -14.97
C ALA A 175 6.93 -5.51 -16.38
N ASP A 176 5.85 -5.17 -17.09
CA ASP A 176 5.89 -4.52 -18.41
C ASP A 176 6.66 -3.18 -18.41
N VAL A 177 6.74 -2.49 -17.26
CA VAL A 177 7.52 -1.24 -17.09
C VAL A 177 9.02 -1.53 -17.06
N PHE A 178 9.41 -2.71 -16.62
CA PHE A 178 10.80 -3.16 -16.44
C PHE A 178 11.19 -4.23 -17.47
N ILE A 179 10.67 -4.14 -18.69
CA ILE A 179 10.88 -5.15 -19.75
C ILE A 179 12.37 -5.42 -20.07
N ASP A 180 13.26 -4.49 -19.77
CA ASP A 180 14.70 -4.62 -19.98
C ASP A 180 15.42 -5.37 -18.84
N GLU A 181 14.72 -5.73 -17.77
CA GLU A 181 15.23 -6.42 -16.60
C GLU A 181 14.70 -7.87 -16.55
N PRO A 182 15.52 -8.88 -16.90
CA PRO A 182 15.06 -10.28 -17.03
C PRO A 182 14.45 -10.88 -15.77
N ILE A 183 14.78 -10.33 -14.59
CA ILE A 183 14.23 -10.80 -13.32
C ILE A 183 12.70 -10.67 -13.25
N TRP A 184 12.10 -9.76 -14.02
CA TRP A 184 10.65 -9.55 -14.06
C TRP A 184 9.91 -10.54 -14.96
N ASP A 185 10.62 -11.39 -15.71
CA ASP A 185 10.00 -12.50 -16.45
C ASP A 185 9.56 -13.63 -15.50
N ASP A 186 10.15 -13.71 -14.30
CA ASP A 186 9.86 -14.73 -13.29
C ASP A 186 8.71 -14.29 -12.39
N ASN A 187 7.54 -14.94 -12.48
CA ASN A 187 6.42 -14.59 -11.61
C ASN A 187 6.61 -15.17 -10.19
N PRO A 188 6.76 -14.36 -9.13
CA PRO A 188 7.01 -14.89 -7.79
C PRO A 188 5.83 -15.72 -7.23
N ARG A 189 4.61 -15.58 -7.77
CA ARG A 189 3.46 -16.38 -7.32
C ARG A 189 3.52 -17.84 -7.78
N ILE A 190 4.36 -18.21 -8.75
CA ILE A 190 4.50 -19.62 -9.15
C ILE A 190 5.59 -20.37 -8.37
N GLU A 191 6.50 -19.66 -7.74
CA GLU A 191 7.61 -20.24 -6.96
C GLU A 191 7.16 -20.79 -5.60
N SER A 192 7.91 -21.74 -5.05
CA SER A 192 7.73 -22.23 -3.68
C SER A 192 8.32 -21.25 -2.65
N PRO A 193 7.91 -21.31 -1.36
CA PRO A 193 8.51 -20.46 -0.33
C PRO A 193 10.04 -20.57 -0.20
N ALA A 194 10.62 -21.73 -0.50
CA ALA A 194 12.07 -21.93 -0.44
C ALA A 194 12.80 -21.23 -1.60
N GLU A 195 12.22 -21.26 -2.80
CA GLU A 195 12.73 -20.52 -3.97
C GLU A 195 12.62 -19.01 -3.74
N LEU A 196 11.50 -18.54 -3.19
CA LEU A 196 11.28 -17.14 -2.86
C LEU A 196 12.32 -16.59 -1.86
N ILE A 197 12.71 -17.38 -0.86
CA ILE A 197 13.77 -17.00 0.10
C ILE A 197 15.12 -16.85 -0.61
N HIS A 198 15.39 -17.62 -1.66
CA HIS A 198 16.68 -17.61 -2.35
C HIS A 198 16.97 -16.26 -3.04
N HIS A 199 15.93 -15.55 -3.47
CA HIS A 199 16.07 -14.18 -4.02
C HIS A 199 16.61 -13.16 -3.02
N PHE A 200 16.65 -13.48 -1.72
CA PHE A 200 17.15 -12.61 -0.65
C PHE A 200 18.46 -13.11 -0.01
N SER A 201 19.08 -14.13 -0.59
CA SER A 201 20.33 -14.75 -0.10
C SER A 201 21.59 -14.07 -0.64
#